data_AF-A0A432VTA9-F1
#
_entry.id   AF-A0A432VTA9-F1
#
_cell.length_a   1.000
_cell.length_b   1.000
_cell.length_c   1.000
_cell.angle_alpha   90.00
_cell.angle_beta   90.00
_cell.angle_gamma   90.00
#
_symmetry.space_group_name_H-M   'P 1'
#
loop_
_entity.id
_entity.type
_entity.pdbx_description
1 polymer ?
#
loop_
_entity_poly.entity_id
_entity_poly.type
_entity_poly.pdbx_seq_one_letter_code
_entity_poly.pdbx_strand_id
1 'polypeptide(L)'
;MRWIAHFILSAFLITTVTLAATLTATLLSAPAIAQTDDERTMRHAIMAYTEKDFSSAFAQMQAYLPLASADAAYYLGLMSIEAQGADYDPVSSLAYLQAASEWNHPDAEHMAQQIEPHLNAEELAQAEAQFAALQNQVEVLLDYERFAEKELPRPERTRARAPRYPRDYAARRMETWLTVMQVVSPEGKVITALPVENVPREFIREYNRVEGAWRYEEVEKPYPLSVRLLFEIETAKDDEYETINDIYEQTLSLAMAGVPEQQMYLTLLASTRGARLEHEGLLQASDNSRDWLERAARGGYRTAQRYLAIHSSSRVWGEYLVSQGDLTAMAFYGTKLYTFAADPELAAYGEELVREAAAAGNENAKAILAHF
;
A
#
# COMPACT_ATOMS: atom_id res chain seq x y z
N MET A 1 -26.94 -35.90 8.61
CA MET A 1 -25.93 -34.88 8.26
C MET A 1 -26.18 -33.49 8.85
N ARG A 2 -27.37 -33.09 9.33
CA ARG A 2 -27.58 -31.79 10.01
C ARG A 2 -27.02 -31.65 11.43
N TRP A 3 -26.68 -32.75 12.09
CA TRP A 3 -26.22 -32.75 13.50
C TRP A 3 -24.71 -32.53 13.66
N ILE A 4 -23.90 -32.79 12.62
CA ILE A 4 -22.45 -32.58 12.65
C ILE A 4 -22.11 -31.09 12.52
N ALA A 5 -22.86 -30.33 11.71
CA ALA A 5 -22.71 -28.88 11.57
C ALA A 5 -22.91 -28.12 12.91
N HIS A 6 -23.85 -28.57 13.76
CA HIS A 6 -24.09 -27.92 15.05
C HIS A 6 -22.99 -28.22 16.08
N PHE A 7 -22.38 -29.41 16.04
CA PHE A 7 -21.34 -29.78 17.00
C PHE A 7 -19.99 -29.13 16.67
N ILE A 8 -19.69 -28.93 15.38
CA ILE A 8 -18.51 -28.17 14.94
C ILE A 8 -18.68 -26.68 15.32
N LEU A 9 -19.84 -26.05 15.05
CA LEU A 9 -20.09 -24.67 15.48
C LEU A 9 -19.99 -24.48 17.00
N SER A 10 -20.37 -25.48 17.81
CA SER A 10 -20.37 -25.35 19.28
C SER A 10 -18.97 -25.47 19.90
N ALA A 11 -18.04 -26.21 19.26
CA ALA A 11 -16.66 -26.36 19.74
C ALA A 11 -15.75 -25.21 19.29
N PHE A 12 -16.07 -24.54 18.17
CA PHE A 12 -15.41 -23.32 17.72
C PHE A 12 -15.73 -22.08 18.57
N LEU A 13 -16.73 -22.17 19.45
CA LEU A 13 -17.32 -21.00 20.13
C LEU A 13 -16.64 -20.55 21.45
N ILE A 14 -15.46 -21.10 21.82
CA ILE A 14 -14.81 -20.77 23.11
C ILE A 14 -13.47 -20.00 22.97
N THR A 15 -12.99 -19.75 21.75
CA THR A 15 -12.02 -18.69 21.47
C THR A 15 -12.54 -17.79 20.35
N THR A 16 -13.79 -17.35 20.45
CA THR A 16 -14.19 -16.12 19.79
C THR A 16 -13.33 -15.00 20.39
N VAL A 17 -12.23 -14.65 19.71
CA VAL A 17 -11.73 -13.28 19.73
C VAL A 17 -12.97 -12.47 19.39
N THR A 18 -13.56 -11.87 20.41
CA THR A 18 -14.67 -10.96 20.22
C THR A 18 -14.02 -9.77 19.53
N LEU A 19 -13.97 -9.80 18.20
CA LEU A 19 -13.83 -8.60 17.40
C LEU A 19 -15.14 -7.85 17.61
N ALA A 20 -15.32 -7.33 18.84
CA ALA A 20 -16.34 -6.37 19.16
C ALA A 20 -15.91 -5.11 18.41
N ALA A 21 -16.26 -5.09 17.13
CA ALA A 21 -16.16 -3.95 16.24
C ALA A 21 -17.07 -2.85 16.79
N THR A 22 -16.63 -2.22 17.86
CA THR A 22 -16.93 -0.82 18.12
C THR A 22 -15.98 0.00 17.27
N LEU A 23 -16.03 -0.22 15.94
CA LEU A 23 -15.69 0.81 14.97
C LEU A 23 -16.77 1.89 15.10
N THR A 24 -16.69 2.66 16.18
CA THR A 24 -17.41 3.92 16.24
C THR A 24 -16.88 4.75 15.07
N ALA A 25 -17.79 5.12 14.16
CA ALA A 25 -17.52 5.82 12.91
C ALA A 25 -16.84 7.21 13.06
N THR A 26 -16.30 7.52 14.24
CA THR A 26 -15.58 8.73 14.59
C THR A 26 -14.10 8.71 14.24
N LEU A 27 -13.51 7.56 13.86
CA LEU A 27 -12.09 7.47 13.48
C LEU A 27 -11.83 7.67 11.96
N LEU A 28 -12.87 7.90 11.16
CA LEU A 28 -12.75 8.14 9.71
C LEU A 28 -12.34 9.58 9.34
N SER A 29 -11.99 10.43 10.31
CA SER A 29 -11.57 11.82 10.06
C SER A 29 -10.06 11.97 9.78
N ALA A 30 -9.42 10.97 9.17
CA ALA A 30 -8.36 11.32 8.24
C ALA A 30 -9.05 12.03 7.05
N PRO A 31 -8.67 13.26 6.67
CA PRO A 31 -9.35 13.96 5.59
C PRO A 31 -9.22 13.14 4.32
N ALA A 32 -10.30 12.44 3.97
CA ALA A 32 -10.49 11.79 2.70
C ALA A 32 -10.43 12.87 1.62
N ILE A 33 -9.25 13.08 1.06
CA ILE A 33 -9.13 13.77 -0.21
C ILE A 33 -9.60 12.78 -1.24
N ALA A 34 -10.56 13.22 -2.05
CA ALA A 34 -10.99 12.52 -3.25
C ALA A 34 -9.78 12.10 -4.11
N GLN A 35 -9.27 10.89 -3.88
CA GLN A 35 -9.06 9.96 -4.98
C GLN A 35 -10.38 9.91 -5.74
N THR A 36 -10.32 9.83 -7.07
CA THR A 36 -11.54 9.62 -7.86
C THR A 36 -12.36 8.52 -7.21
N ASP A 37 -13.65 8.76 -6.94
CA ASP A 37 -14.59 7.87 -6.23
C ASP A 37 -14.69 6.43 -6.82
N ASP A 38 -13.91 6.11 -7.85
CA ASP A 38 -13.84 4.82 -8.55
C ASP A 38 -12.76 3.86 -8.03
N GLU A 39 -11.79 4.27 -7.20
CA GLU A 39 -10.77 3.34 -6.68
C GLU A 39 -11.34 2.50 -5.52
N ARG A 40 -11.98 1.37 -5.87
CA ARG A 40 -12.39 0.35 -4.90
C ARG A 40 -11.15 -0.36 -4.34
N THR A 41 -10.78 -0.03 -3.11
CA THR A 41 -9.76 -0.74 -2.31
C THR A 41 -10.40 -1.74 -1.34
N MET A 42 -9.58 -2.62 -0.75
CA MET A 42 -10.00 -3.60 0.26
C MET A 42 -10.75 -2.98 1.45
N ARG A 43 -10.58 -1.67 1.70
CA ARG A 43 -11.40 -0.91 2.66
C ARG A 43 -12.90 -1.06 2.38
N HIS A 44 -13.34 -0.97 1.12
CA HIS A 44 -14.77 -1.06 0.78
C HIS A 44 -15.32 -2.47 1.03
N ALA A 45 -14.50 -3.50 0.78
CA ALA A 45 -14.86 -4.87 1.09
C ALA A 45 -14.99 -5.11 2.60
N ILE A 46 -14.06 -4.57 3.40
CA ILE A 46 -14.10 -4.63 4.88
C ILE A 46 -15.30 -3.85 5.43
N MET A 47 -15.64 -2.70 4.84
CA MET A 47 -16.84 -1.94 5.20
C MET A 47 -18.10 -2.75 4.93
N ALA A 48 -18.25 -3.34 3.74
CA ALA A 48 -19.38 -4.20 3.40
C ALA A 48 -19.49 -5.40 4.37
N TYR A 49 -18.36 -6.03 4.72
CA TYR A 49 -18.31 -7.10 5.71
C TYR A 49 -18.80 -6.63 7.08
N THR A 50 -18.32 -5.49 7.55
CA THR A 50 -18.71 -4.87 8.84
C THR A 50 -20.20 -4.50 8.87
N GLU A 51 -20.73 -4.03 7.75
CA GLU A 51 -22.14 -3.70 7.56
C GLU A 51 -23.02 -4.94 7.33
N LYS A 52 -22.43 -6.15 7.34
CA LYS A 52 -23.09 -7.44 7.08
C LYS A 52 -23.65 -7.59 5.67
N ASP A 53 -23.21 -6.75 4.73
CA ASP A 53 -23.40 -6.99 3.30
C ASP A 53 -22.34 -7.98 2.80
N PHE A 54 -22.46 -9.22 3.28
CA PHE A 54 -21.48 -10.27 3.00
C PHE A 54 -21.42 -10.65 1.53
N SER A 55 -22.52 -10.51 0.77
CA SER A 55 -22.50 -10.80 -0.66
C SER A 55 -21.61 -9.79 -1.40
N SER A 56 -21.76 -8.50 -1.10
CA SER A 56 -20.89 -7.46 -1.66
C SER A 56 -19.45 -7.59 -1.17
N ALA A 57 -19.24 -7.91 0.11
CA ALA A 57 -17.91 -8.12 0.66
C ALA A 57 -17.18 -9.26 -0.08
N PHE A 58 -17.83 -10.42 -0.20
CA PHE A 58 -17.26 -11.60 -0.86
C PHE A 58 -16.85 -11.28 -2.30
N ALA A 59 -17.75 -10.67 -3.08
CA ALA A 59 -17.48 -10.31 -4.47
C ALA A 59 -16.33 -9.29 -4.60
N GLN A 60 -16.23 -8.32 -3.67
CA GLN A 60 -15.15 -7.35 -3.69
C GLN A 60 -13.80 -7.96 -3.27
N MET A 61 -13.78 -8.85 -2.29
CA MET A 61 -12.53 -9.49 -1.82
C MET A 61 -11.89 -10.36 -2.91
N GLN A 62 -12.71 -11.05 -3.71
CA GLN A 62 -12.24 -11.85 -4.83
C GLN A 62 -11.39 -11.05 -5.83
N ALA A 63 -11.70 -9.76 -6.01
CA ALA A 63 -10.95 -8.88 -6.93
C ALA A 63 -9.49 -8.66 -6.51
N TYR A 64 -9.11 -8.97 -5.27
CA TYR A 64 -7.74 -8.81 -4.76
C TYR A 64 -6.94 -10.11 -4.70
N LEU A 65 -7.54 -11.25 -5.07
CA LEU A 65 -6.82 -12.52 -5.16
C LEU A 65 -5.74 -12.54 -6.26
N PRO A 66 -5.93 -11.93 -7.46
CA PRO A 66 -4.86 -11.82 -8.45
C PRO A 66 -3.65 -11.02 -7.97
N LEU A 67 -3.84 -10.15 -6.96
CA LEU A 67 -2.76 -9.41 -6.30
C LEU A 67 -2.15 -10.19 -5.13
N ALA A 68 -2.52 -11.46 -4.93
CA ALA A 68 -2.15 -12.28 -3.77
C ALA A 68 -2.39 -11.55 -2.43
N SER A 69 -3.55 -10.89 -2.29
CA SER A 69 -3.92 -10.24 -1.04
C SER A 69 -4.21 -11.27 0.05
N ALA A 70 -3.27 -11.40 0.99
CA ALA A 70 -3.38 -12.29 2.14
C ALA A 70 -4.62 -11.98 2.99
N ASP A 71 -4.93 -10.69 3.19
CA ASP A 71 -6.11 -10.22 3.91
C ASP A 71 -7.42 -10.64 3.22
N ALA A 72 -7.51 -10.46 1.89
CA ALA A 72 -8.71 -10.86 1.14
C ALA A 72 -8.93 -12.37 1.17
N ALA A 73 -7.86 -13.16 0.98
CA ALA A 73 -7.94 -14.62 1.08
C ALA A 73 -8.35 -15.06 2.50
N TYR A 74 -7.80 -14.44 3.55
CA TYR A 74 -8.17 -14.75 4.92
C TYR A 74 -9.67 -14.53 5.17
N TYR A 75 -10.21 -13.36 4.81
CA TYR A 75 -11.64 -13.08 4.98
C TYR A 75 -12.51 -14.02 4.13
N LEU A 76 -12.14 -14.32 2.88
CA LEU A 76 -12.89 -15.28 2.05
C LEU A 76 -12.90 -16.68 2.69
N GLY A 77 -11.80 -17.08 3.32
CA GLY A 77 -11.71 -18.28 4.13
C GLY A 77 -12.73 -18.30 5.27
N LEU A 78 -12.75 -17.23 6.08
CA LEU A 78 -13.70 -17.07 7.18
C LEU A 78 -15.16 -17.05 6.70
N MET A 79 -15.44 -16.31 5.64
CA MET A 79 -16.79 -16.20 5.07
C MET A 79 -17.32 -17.54 4.57
N SER A 80 -16.44 -18.38 4.00
CA SER A 80 -16.81 -19.70 3.48
C SER A 80 -17.15 -20.70 4.60
N ILE A 81 -16.46 -20.65 5.75
CA ILE A 81 -16.76 -21.54 6.89
C ILE A 81 -17.94 -21.03 7.74
N GLU A 82 -18.18 -19.72 7.77
CA GLU A 82 -19.30 -19.11 8.51
C GLU A 82 -20.59 -18.99 7.67
N ALA A 83 -20.57 -19.40 6.39
CA ALA A 83 -21.65 -19.21 5.43
C ALA A 83 -22.13 -17.75 5.33
N GLN A 84 -21.18 -16.82 5.34
CA GLN A 84 -21.42 -15.38 5.24
C GLN A 84 -21.25 -14.94 3.79
N GLY A 85 -22.37 -14.70 3.10
CA GLY A 85 -22.35 -14.24 1.69
C GLY A 85 -22.12 -15.35 0.66
N ALA A 86 -21.79 -16.56 1.11
CA ALA A 86 -21.72 -17.78 0.33
C ALA A 86 -22.29 -18.97 1.14
N ASP A 87 -22.51 -20.11 0.48
CA ASP A 87 -22.88 -21.35 1.17
C ASP A 87 -21.70 -21.88 2.02
N TYR A 88 -22.02 -22.66 3.06
CA TYR A 88 -21.00 -23.33 3.88
C TYR A 88 -20.12 -24.24 3.01
N ASP A 89 -18.83 -23.93 2.94
CA ASP A 89 -17.86 -24.66 2.13
C ASP A 89 -16.49 -24.74 2.85
N PRO A 90 -16.22 -25.82 3.60
CA PRO A 90 -14.97 -25.98 4.32
C PRO A 90 -13.79 -26.33 3.40
N VAL A 91 -14.05 -26.81 2.17
CA VAL A 91 -13.01 -27.07 1.16
C VAL A 91 -12.48 -25.74 0.63
N SER A 92 -13.38 -24.84 0.21
CA SER A 92 -13.00 -23.49 -0.22
C SER A 92 -12.37 -22.69 0.92
N SER A 93 -12.91 -22.82 2.14
CA SER A 93 -12.34 -22.17 3.31
C SER A 93 -10.88 -22.56 3.55
N LEU A 94 -10.56 -23.86 3.53
CA LEU A 94 -9.19 -24.33 3.71
C LEU A 94 -8.27 -23.82 2.59
N ALA A 95 -8.70 -23.89 1.32
CA ALA A 95 -7.91 -23.42 0.19
C ALA A 95 -7.56 -21.93 0.28
N TYR A 96 -8.53 -21.09 0.66
CA TYR A 96 -8.29 -19.66 0.87
C TYR A 96 -7.36 -19.38 2.06
N LEU A 97 -7.49 -20.12 3.16
CA LEU A 97 -6.62 -19.94 4.33
C LEU A 97 -5.19 -20.43 4.05
N GLN A 98 -5.02 -21.50 3.27
CA GLN A 98 -3.70 -21.91 2.77
C GLN A 98 -3.08 -20.82 1.87
N ALA A 99 -3.87 -20.23 0.96
CA ALA A 99 -3.43 -19.09 0.15
C ALA A 99 -3.03 -17.89 1.01
N ALA A 100 -3.86 -17.51 1.98
CA ALA A 100 -3.56 -16.42 2.90
C ALA A 100 -2.28 -16.68 3.70
N SER A 101 -2.05 -17.92 4.16
CA SER A 101 -0.83 -18.31 4.86
C SER A 101 0.41 -18.20 3.96
N GLU A 102 0.35 -18.73 2.74
CA GLU A 102 1.44 -18.62 1.74
C GLU A 102 1.72 -17.14 1.40
N TRP A 103 0.69 -16.29 1.44
CA TRP A 103 0.80 -14.86 1.19
C TRP A 103 1.10 -14.04 2.47
N ASN A 104 1.54 -14.71 3.55
CA ASN A 104 2.01 -14.14 4.81
C ASN A 104 0.93 -13.45 5.67
N HIS A 105 -0.32 -13.94 5.67
CA HIS A 105 -1.30 -13.53 6.66
C HIS A 105 -0.98 -14.15 8.04
N PRO A 106 -0.87 -13.35 9.12
CA PRO A 106 -0.35 -13.83 10.41
C PRO A 106 -1.20 -14.91 11.08
N ASP A 107 -2.52 -14.87 10.88
CA ASP A 107 -3.46 -15.79 11.56
C ASP A 107 -3.95 -16.96 10.68
N ALA A 108 -3.57 -16.99 9.41
CA ALA A 108 -4.19 -17.90 8.44
C ALA A 108 -3.80 -19.37 8.65
N GLU A 109 -2.52 -19.65 8.94
CA GLU A 109 -2.04 -21.00 9.21
C GLU A 109 -2.79 -21.65 10.39
N HIS A 110 -2.92 -20.90 11.49
CA HIS A 110 -3.62 -21.37 12.67
C HIS A 110 -5.10 -21.66 12.40
N MET A 111 -5.78 -20.83 11.59
CA MET A 111 -7.17 -21.11 11.17
C MET A 111 -7.26 -22.33 10.26
N ALA A 112 -6.34 -22.50 9.31
CA ALA A 112 -6.30 -23.67 8.44
C ALA A 112 -6.16 -24.98 9.24
N GLN A 113 -5.28 -25.00 10.24
CA GLN A 113 -5.06 -26.15 11.15
C GLN A 113 -6.30 -26.54 11.95
N GLN A 114 -7.26 -25.63 12.14
CA GLN A 114 -8.53 -25.93 12.81
C GLN A 114 -9.55 -26.59 11.87
N ILE A 115 -9.46 -26.34 10.56
CA ILE A 115 -10.41 -26.87 9.57
C ILE A 115 -9.94 -28.21 9.01
N GLU A 116 -8.64 -28.35 8.73
CA GLU A 116 -8.04 -29.52 8.08
C GLU A 116 -8.46 -30.88 8.72
N PRO A 117 -8.48 -31.05 10.07
CA PRO A 117 -8.85 -32.32 10.69
C PRO A 117 -10.31 -32.75 10.50
N HIS A 118 -11.15 -31.86 9.99
CA HIS A 118 -12.58 -32.11 9.75
C HIS A 118 -12.89 -32.52 8.31
N LEU A 119 -11.91 -32.46 7.41
CA LEU A 119 -12.06 -32.86 6.02
C LEU A 119 -11.61 -34.31 5.80
N ASN A 120 -12.25 -34.99 4.86
CA ASN A 120 -11.82 -36.30 4.40
C ASN A 120 -10.75 -36.18 3.30
N ALA A 121 -10.14 -37.31 2.90
CA ALA A 121 -9.05 -37.32 1.92
C ALA A 121 -9.42 -36.75 0.54
N GLU A 122 -10.67 -36.92 0.10
CA GLU A 122 -11.15 -36.34 -1.17
C GLU A 122 -11.30 -34.83 -1.05
N GLU A 123 -11.90 -34.35 0.04
CA GLU A 123 -12.06 -32.92 0.35
C GLU A 123 -10.71 -32.21 0.48
N LEU A 124 -9.72 -32.84 1.14
CA LEU A 124 -8.35 -32.32 1.23
C LEU A 124 -7.69 -32.21 -0.15
N ALA A 125 -7.85 -33.23 -1.01
CA ALA A 125 -7.33 -33.18 -2.37
C ALA A 125 -8.01 -32.08 -3.22
N GLN A 126 -9.30 -31.82 -2.99
CA GLN A 126 -10.00 -30.72 -3.64
C GLN A 126 -9.51 -29.35 -3.15
N ALA A 127 -9.30 -29.18 -1.85
CA ALA A 127 -8.78 -27.94 -1.27
C ALA A 127 -7.38 -27.62 -1.84
N GLU A 128 -6.50 -28.63 -1.90
CA GLU A 128 -5.17 -28.49 -2.50
C GLU A 128 -5.23 -28.09 -3.98
N ALA A 129 -6.13 -28.70 -4.75
CA ALA A 129 -6.33 -28.34 -6.16
C ALA A 129 -6.83 -26.90 -6.33
N GLN A 130 -7.74 -26.44 -5.45
CA GLN A 130 -8.21 -25.06 -5.45
C GLN A 130 -7.09 -24.09 -5.03
N PHE A 131 -6.32 -24.40 -4.00
CA PHE A 131 -5.15 -23.62 -3.59
C PHE A 131 -4.14 -23.48 -4.73
N ALA A 132 -3.82 -24.56 -5.43
CA ALA A 132 -2.95 -24.51 -6.61
C ALA A 132 -3.53 -23.63 -7.73
N ALA A 133 -4.85 -23.63 -7.93
CA ALA A 133 -5.51 -22.72 -8.86
C ALA A 133 -5.39 -21.25 -8.43
N LEU A 134 -5.51 -20.96 -7.12
CA LEU A 134 -5.32 -19.63 -6.55
C LEU A 134 -3.88 -19.11 -6.74
N GLN A 135 -2.87 -19.99 -6.67
CA GLN A 135 -1.48 -19.59 -6.96
C GLN A 135 -1.28 -19.26 -8.44
N ASN A 136 -1.92 -19.99 -9.35
CA ASN A 136 -1.78 -19.79 -10.80
C ASN A 136 -2.46 -18.51 -11.33
N GLN A 137 -3.41 -17.93 -10.59
CA GLN A 137 -4.08 -16.66 -10.97
C GLN A 137 -3.35 -15.41 -10.46
N VAL A 138 -2.25 -15.56 -9.70
CA VAL A 138 -1.50 -14.41 -9.18
C VAL A 138 -0.81 -13.69 -10.34
N GLU A 139 -1.19 -12.43 -10.55
CA GLU A 139 -0.61 -11.54 -11.56
C GLU A 139 0.63 -10.81 -11.02
N VAL A 140 0.63 -10.51 -9.72
CA VAL A 140 1.73 -9.83 -9.03
C VAL A 140 2.41 -10.81 -8.08
N LEU A 141 3.47 -11.45 -8.56
CA LEU A 141 4.23 -12.43 -7.78
C LEU A 141 4.71 -11.82 -6.44
N LEU A 142 4.83 -12.68 -5.43
CA LEU A 142 5.50 -12.37 -4.17
C LEU A 142 7.02 -12.38 -4.39
N ASP A 143 7.47 -11.55 -5.32
CA ASP A 143 8.88 -11.37 -5.64
C ASP A 143 9.24 -9.89 -5.57
N TYR A 144 10.39 -9.64 -4.98
CA TYR A 144 10.98 -8.33 -4.81
C TYR A 144 12.01 -8.01 -5.89
N GLU A 145 11.99 -8.72 -7.02
CA GLU A 145 12.85 -8.44 -8.16
C GLU A 145 12.89 -6.93 -8.45
N ARG A 146 14.07 -6.37 -8.19
CA ARG A 146 14.43 -5.02 -8.58
C ARG A 146 15.23 -5.13 -9.85
N PHE A 147 15.02 -4.20 -10.78
CA PHE A 147 15.96 -4.06 -11.87
C PHE A 147 17.31 -3.57 -11.32
N ALA A 148 18.41 -3.97 -11.97
CA ALA A 148 19.74 -3.53 -11.58
C ALA A 148 19.88 -2.02 -11.84
N GLU A 149 20.24 -1.26 -10.80
CA GLU A 149 20.42 0.19 -10.88
C GLU A 149 21.90 0.56 -11.02
N LYS A 150 22.17 1.59 -11.84
CA LYS A 150 23.43 2.34 -11.85
C LYS A 150 23.50 3.19 -10.59
N GLU A 151 24.64 3.14 -9.92
CA GLU A 151 24.93 4.09 -8.84
C GLU A 151 25.25 5.46 -9.44
N LEU A 152 24.26 6.35 -9.44
CA LEU A 152 24.44 7.75 -9.81
C LEU A 152 24.41 8.61 -8.54
N PRO A 153 25.32 9.59 -8.39
CA PRO A 153 25.29 10.49 -7.26
C PRO A 153 23.95 11.24 -7.24
N ARG A 154 23.37 11.35 -6.04
CA ARG A 154 22.15 12.14 -5.84
C ARG A 154 22.51 13.63 -5.96
N PRO A 155 21.85 14.41 -6.84
CA PRO A 155 22.16 15.82 -6.97
C PRO A 155 21.84 16.57 -5.68
N GLU A 156 22.74 17.44 -5.24
CA GLU A 156 22.51 18.24 -4.05
C GLU A 156 21.53 19.38 -4.33
N ARG A 157 20.84 19.81 -3.29
CA ARG A 157 19.83 20.87 -3.38
C ARG A 157 20.48 22.24 -3.20
N THR A 158 20.66 22.97 -4.28
CA THR A 158 21.30 24.30 -4.29
C THR A 158 20.37 25.42 -3.80
N ARG A 159 19.06 25.28 -4.01
CA ARG A 159 18.06 26.23 -3.53
C ARG A 159 16.75 25.53 -3.22
N ALA A 160 16.26 25.63 -1.99
CA ALA A 160 14.91 25.20 -1.67
C ALA A 160 14.30 26.04 -0.57
N ARG A 161 13.18 26.68 -0.91
CA ARG A 161 12.37 27.38 0.08
C ARG A 161 11.42 26.36 0.69
N ALA A 162 11.45 26.22 2.02
CA ALA A 162 10.47 25.40 2.71
C ALA A 162 9.03 25.90 2.43
N PRO A 163 8.06 24.98 2.25
CA PRO A 163 6.65 25.36 2.18
C PRO A 163 6.22 26.02 3.49
N ARG A 164 5.16 26.82 3.45
CA ARG A 164 4.59 27.38 4.68
C ARG A 164 3.77 26.31 5.39
N TYR A 165 3.80 26.32 6.72
CA TYR A 165 2.89 25.52 7.51
C TYR A 165 1.46 26.07 7.39
N PRO A 166 0.45 25.25 7.03
CA PRO A 166 -0.95 25.65 7.02
C PRO A 166 -1.43 26.17 8.40
N ARG A 167 -1.95 27.41 8.44
CA ARG A 167 -2.28 28.10 9.70
C ARG A 167 -3.28 27.33 10.58
N ASP A 168 -4.30 26.72 9.98
CA ASP A 168 -5.34 26.01 10.72
C ASP A 168 -4.80 24.72 11.39
N TYR A 169 -3.84 24.06 10.75
CA TYR A 169 -3.16 22.89 11.30
C TYR A 169 -2.16 23.29 12.39
N ALA A 170 -1.44 24.40 12.18
CA ALA A 170 -0.55 24.96 13.19
C ALA A 170 -1.32 25.35 14.47
N ALA A 171 -2.49 25.98 14.32
CA ALA A 171 -3.36 26.36 15.44
C ALA A 171 -3.90 25.15 16.23
N ARG A 172 -4.02 24.00 15.58
CA ARG A 172 -4.48 22.72 16.18
C ARG A 172 -3.35 21.83 16.65
N ARG A 173 -2.09 22.28 16.52
CA ARG A 173 -0.89 21.49 16.83
C ARG A 173 -0.83 20.14 16.08
N MET A 174 -1.29 20.13 14.83
CA MET A 174 -1.39 18.90 14.03
C MET A 174 -0.14 18.67 13.19
N GLU A 175 0.73 17.77 13.64
CA GLU A 175 1.92 17.39 12.87
C GLU A 175 1.58 16.47 11.70
N THR A 176 2.38 16.57 10.63
CA THR A 176 2.27 15.67 9.48
C THR A 176 3.56 15.68 8.67
N TRP A 177 3.66 14.79 7.69
CA TRP A 177 4.73 14.80 6.71
C TRP A 177 4.12 14.73 5.30
N LEU A 178 4.87 15.19 4.30
CA LEU A 178 4.55 15.07 2.89
C LEU A 178 5.76 14.53 2.15
N THR A 179 5.59 13.36 1.55
CA THR A 179 6.54 12.68 0.69
C THR A 179 6.13 12.93 -0.75
N VAL A 180 7.09 13.35 -1.56
CA VAL A 180 6.87 13.73 -2.95
C VAL A 180 7.95 13.08 -3.80
N MET A 181 7.52 12.39 -4.86
CA MET A 181 8.41 11.97 -5.94
C MET A 181 8.54 13.12 -6.92
N GLN A 182 9.76 13.63 -7.11
CA GLN A 182 10.07 14.73 -8.02
C GLN A 182 10.88 14.22 -9.19
N VAL A 183 10.74 14.86 -10.36
CA VAL A 183 11.70 14.74 -11.46
C VAL A 183 12.40 16.08 -11.65
N VAL A 184 13.72 16.05 -11.57
CA VAL A 184 14.60 17.22 -11.75
C VAL A 184 15.15 17.21 -13.17
N SER A 185 15.15 18.36 -13.84
CA SER A 185 15.73 18.54 -15.18
C SER A 185 17.26 18.47 -15.17
N PRO A 186 17.91 18.28 -16.32
CA PRO A 186 19.37 18.42 -16.46
C PRO A 186 19.93 19.73 -15.89
N GLU A 187 19.18 20.83 -15.99
CA GLU A 187 19.55 22.14 -15.45
C GLU A 187 19.23 22.31 -13.94
N GLY A 188 18.87 21.23 -13.25
CA GLY A 188 18.61 21.22 -11.82
C GLY A 188 17.24 21.77 -11.42
N LYS A 189 16.28 21.96 -12.34
CA LYS A 189 14.93 22.48 -12.01
C LYS A 189 13.95 21.34 -11.72
N VAL A 190 13.10 21.45 -10.70
CA VAL A 190 11.95 20.53 -10.54
C VAL A 190 10.96 20.75 -11.67
N ILE A 191 10.73 19.72 -12.50
CA ILE A 191 9.84 19.76 -13.67
C ILE A 191 8.43 19.32 -13.28
N THR A 192 8.33 18.22 -12.55
CA THR A 192 7.06 17.63 -12.10
C THR A 192 7.25 16.93 -10.77
N ALA A 193 6.14 16.72 -10.06
CA ALA A 193 6.08 16.13 -8.76
C ALA A 193 4.78 15.34 -8.55
N LEU A 194 4.87 14.24 -7.79
CA LEU A 194 3.76 13.38 -7.41
C LEU A 194 3.80 13.19 -5.88
N PRO A 195 2.83 13.74 -5.15
CA PRO A 195 2.59 13.36 -3.76
C PRO A 195 2.28 11.86 -3.68
N VAL A 196 2.95 11.15 -2.77
CA VAL A 196 2.79 9.69 -2.63
C VAL A 196 1.91 9.29 -1.46
N GLU A 197 1.22 10.26 -0.86
CA GLU A 197 0.37 10.04 0.29
C GLU A 197 -0.83 10.98 0.27
N ASN A 198 -1.88 10.55 0.96
CA ASN A 198 -3.09 11.35 1.14
C ASN A 198 -2.89 12.29 2.33
N VAL A 199 -2.21 13.41 2.11
CA VAL A 199 -2.09 14.50 3.09
C VAL A 199 -3.10 15.60 2.78
N PRO A 200 -3.59 16.36 3.78
CA PRO A 200 -4.58 17.41 3.55
C PRO A 200 -4.18 18.38 2.44
N ARG A 201 -5.17 18.83 1.64
CA ARG A 201 -4.95 19.60 0.39
C ARG A 201 -4.15 20.88 0.64
N GLU A 202 -4.23 21.42 1.84
CA GLU A 202 -3.51 22.60 2.29
C GLU A 202 -2.00 22.37 2.24
N PHE A 203 -1.49 21.22 2.67
CA PHE A 203 -0.05 20.91 2.63
C PHE A 203 0.46 20.80 1.19
N ILE A 204 -0.28 20.09 0.32
CA ILE A 204 0.03 20.01 -1.11
C ILE A 204 0.01 21.40 -1.74
N ARG A 205 -0.98 22.25 -1.40
CA ARG A 205 -1.07 23.62 -1.89
C ARG A 205 0.13 24.46 -1.48
N GLU A 206 0.60 24.35 -0.24
CA GLU A 206 1.78 25.08 0.22
C GLU A 206 3.07 24.57 -0.43
N TYR A 207 3.16 23.27 -0.70
CA TYR A 207 4.24 22.66 -1.48
C TYR A 207 4.27 23.16 -2.94
N ASN A 208 3.15 23.11 -3.66
CA ASN A 208 3.06 23.53 -5.06
C ASN A 208 3.43 25.01 -5.26
N ARG A 209 3.30 25.85 -4.23
CA ARG A 209 3.72 27.27 -4.28
C ARG A 209 5.22 27.47 -4.29
N VAL A 210 6.00 26.50 -3.81
CA VAL A 210 7.45 26.62 -3.66
C VAL A 210 8.23 25.71 -4.59
N GLU A 211 7.65 24.60 -5.06
CA GLU A 211 8.37 23.58 -5.84
C GLU A 211 9.03 24.14 -7.11
N GLY A 212 8.36 25.03 -7.84
CA GLY A 212 8.91 25.62 -9.08
C GLY A 212 10.13 26.51 -8.85
N ALA A 213 10.39 26.92 -7.61
CA ALA A 213 11.57 27.69 -7.20
C ALA A 213 12.72 26.82 -6.68
N TRP A 214 12.50 25.51 -6.50
CA TRP A 214 13.53 24.59 -6.03
C TRP A 214 14.54 24.31 -7.14
N ARG A 215 15.82 24.24 -6.77
CA ARG A 215 16.94 23.96 -7.64
C ARG A 215 17.89 22.95 -7.01
N TYR A 216 18.48 22.15 -7.88
CA TYR A 216 19.48 21.14 -7.60
C TYR A 216 20.73 21.41 -8.43
N GLU A 217 21.77 20.62 -8.21
CA GLU A 217 22.92 20.55 -9.10
C GLU A 217 22.51 20.06 -10.49
N GLU A 218 23.31 20.42 -11.50
CA GLU A 218 23.11 19.94 -12.87
C GLU A 218 23.38 18.44 -12.96
N VAL A 219 22.58 17.77 -13.78
CA VAL A 219 22.64 16.32 -14.01
C VAL A 219 22.57 16.04 -15.51
N GLU A 220 23.04 14.88 -15.96
CA GLU A 220 23.08 14.55 -17.39
C GLU A 220 21.68 14.30 -17.98
N LYS A 221 20.78 13.76 -17.15
CA LYS A 221 19.45 13.27 -17.54
C LYS A 221 18.42 13.70 -16.51
N PRO A 222 17.11 13.74 -16.87
CA PRO A 222 16.07 13.91 -15.87
C PRO A 222 16.22 12.94 -14.71
N TYR A 223 16.23 13.45 -13.48
CA TYR A 223 16.61 12.69 -12.30
C TYR A 223 15.41 12.53 -11.37
N PRO A 224 14.82 11.32 -11.25
CA PRO A 224 13.76 11.09 -10.28
C PRO A 224 14.33 10.96 -8.87
N LEU A 225 13.75 11.66 -7.91
CA LEU A 225 14.13 11.58 -6.49
C LEU A 225 12.92 11.72 -5.56
N SER A 226 13.04 11.24 -4.33
CA SER A 226 12.02 11.43 -3.29
C SER A 226 12.46 12.51 -2.30
N VAL A 227 11.57 13.45 -2.00
CA VAL A 227 11.72 14.43 -0.93
C VAL A 227 10.63 14.21 0.10
N ARG A 228 11.04 14.19 1.38
CA ARG A 228 10.12 14.25 2.52
C ARG A 228 10.17 15.61 3.17
N LEU A 229 9.00 16.16 3.45
CA LEU A 229 8.78 17.44 4.10
C LEU A 229 8.11 17.16 5.43
N LEU A 230 8.71 17.59 6.53
CA LEU A 230 8.16 17.42 7.87
C LEU A 230 7.50 18.74 8.29
N PHE A 231 6.24 18.67 8.73
CA PHE A 231 5.46 19.79 9.23
C PHE A 231 5.26 19.59 10.73
N GLU A 232 6.25 20.02 11.49
CA GLU A 232 6.35 19.80 12.94
C GLU A 232 6.16 21.11 13.71
N ILE A 233 5.74 20.98 14.97
CA ILE A 233 5.69 22.07 15.92
C ILE A 233 6.57 21.67 17.08
N GLU A 234 7.47 22.54 17.50
CA GLU A 234 8.38 22.25 18.61
C GLU A 234 7.57 22.01 19.90
N THR A 235 7.44 20.74 20.29
CA THR A 235 6.83 20.27 21.55
C THR A 235 7.92 19.77 22.50
N ALA A 236 7.57 19.57 23.79
CA ALA A 236 8.43 18.81 24.68
C ALA A 236 8.52 17.36 24.17
N LYS A 237 9.73 16.77 24.16
CA LYS A 237 9.99 15.45 23.58
C LYS A 237 9.13 14.33 24.17
N ASP A 238 8.80 14.43 25.46
CA ASP A 238 8.03 13.39 26.16
C ASP A 238 6.55 13.37 25.70
N ASP A 239 5.96 14.54 25.43
CA ASP A 239 4.57 14.67 24.94
C ASP A 239 4.42 14.12 23.50
N GLU A 240 5.49 14.19 22.71
CA GLU A 240 5.53 13.74 21.32
C GLU A 240 5.46 12.20 21.23
N TYR A 241 6.17 11.50 22.12
CA TYR A 241 6.22 10.04 22.11
C TYR A 241 4.86 9.41 22.47
N GLU A 242 4.19 9.91 23.52
CA GLU A 242 2.87 9.42 23.92
C GLU A 242 1.85 9.62 22.79
N THR A 243 1.83 10.82 22.19
CA THR A 243 0.90 11.14 21.10
C THR A 243 1.11 10.23 19.88
N ILE A 244 2.36 9.97 19.49
CA ILE A 244 2.66 9.10 18.34
C ILE A 244 2.29 7.64 18.65
N ASN A 245 2.53 7.16 19.87
CA ASN A 245 2.14 5.81 20.25
C ASN A 245 0.62 5.64 20.25
N ASP A 246 -0.13 6.63 20.75
CA ASP A 246 -1.60 6.61 20.70
C ASP A 246 -2.11 6.54 19.26
N ILE A 247 -1.51 7.30 18.34
CA ILE A 247 -1.85 7.26 16.91
C ILE A 247 -1.49 5.90 16.31
N TYR A 248 -0.33 5.34 16.67
CA TYR A 248 0.11 4.03 16.21
C TYR A 248 -0.87 2.93 16.63
N GLU A 249 -1.22 2.85 17.91
CA GLU A 249 -2.15 1.85 18.44
C GLU A 249 -3.54 1.95 17.81
N GLN A 250 -4.04 3.18 17.63
CA GLN A 250 -5.31 3.42 16.93
C GLN A 250 -5.26 2.93 15.48
N THR A 251 -4.15 3.18 14.78
CA THR A 251 -4.00 2.81 13.37
C THR A 251 -3.75 1.31 13.18
N LEU A 252 -3.03 0.69 14.11
CA LEU A 252 -2.63 -0.71 14.05
C LEU A 252 -3.84 -1.63 13.91
N SER A 253 -4.90 -1.39 14.68
CA SER A 253 -6.12 -2.20 14.61
C SER A 253 -6.75 -2.24 13.20
N LEU A 254 -6.84 -1.09 12.53
CA LEU A 254 -7.40 -0.99 11.18
C LEU A 254 -6.43 -1.56 10.12
N ALA A 255 -5.13 -1.34 10.29
CA ALA A 255 -4.12 -1.90 9.40
C ALA A 255 -4.09 -3.43 9.47
N MET A 256 -4.18 -3.99 10.69
CA MET A 256 -4.30 -5.43 10.90
C MET A 256 -5.60 -6.01 10.33
N ALA A 257 -6.68 -5.24 10.37
CA ALA A 257 -7.95 -5.62 9.73
C ALA A 257 -7.91 -5.60 8.19
N GLY A 258 -6.79 -5.19 7.58
CA GLY A 258 -6.61 -5.19 6.12
C GLY A 258 -6.94 -3.86 5.44
N VAL A 259 -7.11 -2.75 6.18
CA VAL A 259 -7.44 -1.45 5.59
C VAL A 259 -6.20 -0.84 4.92
N PRO A 260 -6.13 -0.78 3.57
CA PRO A 260 -4.88 -0.49 2.87
C PRO A 260 -4.30 0.90 3.13
N GLU A 261 -5.16 1.89 3.35
CA GLU A 261 -4.71 3.26 3.62
C GLU A 261 -4.02 3.36 4.99
N GLN A 262 -4.49 2.57 5.96
CA GLN A 262 -3.90 2.52 7.30
C GLN A 262 -2.60 1.72 7.29
N GLN A 263 -2.52 0.66 6.49
CA GLN A 263 -1.27 -0.06 6.23
C GLN A 263 -0.22 0.88 5.60
N MET A 264 -0.58 1.66 4.56
CA MET A 264 0.33 2.67 4.01
C MET A 264 0.72 3.74 5.04
N TYR A 265 -0.22 4.20 5.88
CA TYR A 265 0.09 5.16 6.92
C TYR A 265 1.15 4.63 7.90
N LEU A 266 1.02 3.37 8.35
CA LEU A 266 2.02 2.73 9.21
C LEU A 266 3.38 2.59 8.53
N THR A 267 3.44 2.27 7.24
CA THR A 267 4.69 2.30 6.47
C THR A 267 5.38 3.66 6.58
N LEU A 268 4.63 4.73 6.36
CA LEU A 268 5.17 6.08 6.34
C LEU A 268 5.58 6.54 7.74
N LEU A 269 4.74 6.28 8.75
CA LEU A 269 5.04 6.56 10.16
C LEU A 269 6.33 5.85 10.60
N ALA A 270 6.44 4.53 10.33
CA ALA A 270 7.63 3.74 10.65
C ALA A 270 8.89 4.31 9.97
N SER A 271 8.79 4.70 8.69
CA SER A 271 9.92 5.28 7.97
C SER A 271 10.35 6.66 8.53
N THR A 272 9.41 7.46 9.04
CA THR A 272 9.70 8.78 9.64
C THR A 272 10.42 8.63 10.97
N ARG A 273 9.99 7.70 11.83
CA ARG A 273 10.68 7.42 13.10
C ARG A 273 12.09 6.87 12.89
N GLY A 274 12.25 5.96 11.92
CA GLY A 274 13.57 5.46 11.52
C GLY A 274 14.52 6.58 11.09
N ALA A 275 14.04 7.58 10.34
CA ALA A 275 14.84 8.74 9.94
C ALA A 275 15.23 9.66 11.11
N ARG A 276 14.47 9.66 12.21
CA ARG A 276 14.74 10.46 13.41
C ARG A 276 15.67 9.77 14.43
N LEU A 277 16.13 8.55 14.15
CA LEU A 277 16.99 7.76 15.06
C LEU A 277 16.38 7.57 16.47
N GLU A 278 15.05 7.52 16.56
CA GLU A 278 14.35 7.21 17.81
C GLU A 278 14.57 5.73 18.16
N HIS A 279 15.59 5.46 18.98
CA HIS A 279 16.06 4.09 19.27
C HIS A 279 15.40 3.42 20.49
N GLU A 280 14.26 3.91 20.99
CA GLU A 280 13.67 3.39 22.23
C GLU A 280 12.42 2.50 22.02
N GLY A 281 12.62 1.20 22.21
CA GLY A 281 11.87 0.44 23.23
C GLY A 281 10.65 -0.38 22.83
N LEU A 282 9.82 0.05 21.87
CA LEU A 282 8.58 -0.69 21.51
C LEU A 282 8.33 -0.82 20.00
N LEU A 283 8.94 0.04 19.19
CA LEU A 283 8.76 0.07 17.73
C LEU A 283 9.99 -0.39 16.94
N GLN A 284 11.01 -0.90 17.64
CA GLN A 284 12.15 -1.56 16.99
C GLN A 284 11.82 -2.97 16.48
N ALA A 285 10.62 -3.52 16.75
CA ALA A 285 10.37 -4.95 16.64
C ALA A 285 8.98 -5.37 16.14
N SER A 286 8.19 -4.52 15.49
CA SER A 286 7.00 -4.99 14.74
C SER A 286 7.16 -4.72 13.25
N ASP A 287 8.23 -5.33 12.75
CA ASP A 287 8.45 -5.93 11.45
C ASP A 287 7.78 -5.30 10.21
N ASN A 288 8.69 -4.65 9.47
CA ASN A 288 8.67 -4.34 8.05
C ASN A 288 7.62 -3.30 7.62
N SER A 289 8.01 -2.02 7.67
CA SER A 289 7.35 -0.95 6.89
C SER A 289 7.10 -1.36 5.43
N ARG A 290 7.96 -2.21 4.88
CA ARG A 290 7.81 -2.85 3.57
C ARG A 290 6.64 -3.83 3.51
N ASP A 291 6.41 -4.66 4.53
CA ASP A 291 5.31 -5.62 4.54
C ASP A 291 3.97 -4.89 4.63
N TRP A 292 3.88 -3.84 5.45
CA TRP A 292 2.70 -2.96 5.44
C TRP A 292 2.45 -2.32 4.07
N LEU A 293 3.52 -1.88 3.40
CA LEU A 293 3.43 -1.28 2.08
C LEU A 293 2.95 -2.28 1.02
N GLU A 294 3.50 -3.50 1.05
CA GLU A 294 3.09 -4.60 0.18
C GLU A 294 1.64 -5.01 0.46
N ARG A 295 1.24 -5.18 1.72
CA ARG A 295 -0.15 -5.47 2.09
C ARG A 295 -1.10 -4.38 1.57
N ALA A 296 -0.74 -3.10 1.71
CA ALA A 296 -1.51 -2.00 1.17
C ALA A 296 -1.66 -2.09 -0.35
N ALA A 297 -0.56 -2.34 -1.06
CA ALA A 297 -0.54 -2.47 -2.51
C ALA A 297 -1.39 -3.65 -3.00
N ARG A 298 -1.31 -4.80 -2.31
CA ARG A 298 -2.11 -6.01 -2.60
C ARG A 298 -3.58 -5.84 -2.23
N GLY A 299 -3.90 -5.02 -1.24
CA GLY A 299 -5.26 -4.54 -0.95
C GLY A 299 -5.82 -3.54 -1.98
N GLY A 300 -5.14 -3.35 -3.11
CA GLY A 300 -5.58 -2.51 -4.22
C GLY A 300 -5.28 -1.02 -4.05
N TYR A 301 -4.46 -0.62 -3.07
CA TYR A 301 -4.17 0.79 -2.86
C TYR A 301 -3.16 1.31 -3.88
N ARG A 302 -3.66 2.03 -4.89
CA ARG A 302 -2.89 2.51 -6.04
C ARG A 302 -1.65 3.33 -5.65
N THR A 303 -1.78 4.11 -4.59
CA THR A 303 -0.69 4.92 -4.05
C THR A 303 0.47 4.05 -3.54
N ALA A 304 0.18 2.96 -2.83
CA ALA A 304 1.20 2.01 -2.38
C ALA A 304 1.83 1.26 -3.56
N GLN A 305 1.04 0.85 -4.56
CA GLN A 305 1.54 0.20 -5.78
C GLN A 305 2.53 1.11 -6.52
N ARG A 306 2.17 2.37 -6.75
CA ARG A 306 3.04 3.37 -7.38
C ARG A 306 4.29 3.62 -6.52
N TYR A 307 4.14 3.66 -5.20
CA TYR A 307 5.28 3.81 -4.30
C TYR A 307 6.27 2.65 -4.43
N LEU A 308 5.81 1.41 -4.51
CA LEU A 308 6.66 0.23 -4.71
C LEU A 308 7.37 0.25 -6.07
N ALA A 309 6.64 0.56 -7.14
CA ALA A 309 7.21 0.66 -8.49
C ALA A 309 8.30 1.73 -8.57
N ILE A 310 8.01 2.94 -8.09
CA ILE A 310 8.87 4.12 -8.29
C ILE A 310 9.89 4.27 -7.18
N HIS A 311 9.53 4.12 -5.90
CA HIS A 311 10.48 4.31 -4.80
C HIS A 311 11.35 3.07 -4.59
N SER A 312 10.73 1.89 -4.50
CA SER A 312 11.41 0.63 -4.18
C SER A 312 11.93 -0.14 -5.40
N SER A 313 11.74 0.41 -6.61
CA SER A 313 12.22 -0.18 -7.87
C SER A 313 11.66 -1.57 -8.14
N SER A 314 10.48 -1.89 -7.60
CA SER A 314 9.83 -3.17 -7.84
C SER A 314 9.46 -3.25 -9.31
N ARG A 315 10.09 -4.18 -10.03
CA ARG A 315 9.79 -4.42 -11.44
C ARG A 315 8.38 -4.96 -11.60
N VAL A 316 8.00 -5.92 -10.76
CA VAL A 316 6.67 -6.56 -10.81
C VAL A 316 5.55 -5.52 -10.68
N TRP A 317 5.63 -4.62 -9.70
CA TRP A 317 4.63 -3.55 -9.55
C TRP A 317 4.69 -2.52 -10.68
N GLY A 318 5.87 -2.22 -11.19
CA GLY A 318 6.05 -1.34 -12.36
C GLY A 318 5.33 -1.89 -13.59
N GLU A 319 5.62 -3.13 -13.98
CA GLU A 319 5.01 -3.78 -15.15
C GLU A 319 3.51 -4.02 -14.97
N TYR A 320 3.07 -4.38 -13.76
CA TYR A 320 1.65 -4.50 -13.46
C TYR A 320 0.93 -3.15 -13.68
N LEU A 321 1.44 -2.04 -13.15
CA LEU A 321 0.81 -0.74 -13.35
C LEU A 321 0.83 -0.29 -14.82
N VAL A 322 1.90 -0.60 -15.56
CA VAL A 322 1.98 -0.36 -17.00
C VAL A 322 0.93 -1.16 -17.76
N SER A 323 0.75 -2.45 -17.45
CA SER A 323 -0.25 -3.30 -18.11
C SER A 323 -1.69 -2.84 -17.83
N GLN A 324 -1.92 -2.21 -16.66
CA GLN A 324 -3.18 -1.56 -16.31
C GLN A 324 -3.36 -0.16 -16.94
N GLY A 325 -2.44 0.29 -17.80
CA GLY A 325 -2.50 1.60 -18.46
C GLY A 325 -2.31 2.78 -17.51
N ASP A 326 -1.62 2.61 -16.38
CA ASP A 326 -1.38 3.68 -15.43
C ASP A 326 -0.38 4.71 -15.96
N LEU A 327 -0.90 5.76 -16.59
CA LEU A 327 -0.07 6.80 -17.21
C LEU A 327 0.88 7.50 -16.21
N THR A 328 0.53 7.56 -14.93
CA THR A 328 1.38 8.15 -13.90
C THR A 328 2.56 7.23 -13.58
N ALA A 329 2.31 5.92 -13.44
CA ALA A 329 3.38 4.94 -13.29
C ALA A 329 4.28 4.95 -14.53
N MET A 330 3.72 4.89 -15.74
CA MET A 330 4.51 4.97 -16.99
C MET A 330 5.42 6.20 -17.02
N ALA A 331 4.93 7.37 -16.58
CA ALA A 331 5.74 8.59 -16.50
C ALA A 331 6.91 8.46 -15.50
N PHE A 332 6.62 8.13 -14.23
CA PHE A 332 7.63 8.18 -13.17
C PHE A 332 8.51 6.93 -13.11
N TYR A 333 7.93 5.74 -13.28
CA TYR A 333 8.67 4.48 -13.37
C TYR A 333 9.51 4.44 -14.66
N GLY A 334 8.95 4.87 -15.80
CA GLY A 334 9.69 4.99 -17.05
C GLY A 334 10.89 5.93 -16.94
N THR A 335 10.72 7.10 -16.30
CA THR A 335 11.85 7.99 -16.00
C THR A 335 12.90 7.30 -15.11
N LYS A 336 12.47 6.53 -14.11
CA LYS A 336 13.40 5.80 -13.24
C LYS A 336 14.21 4.76 -14.02
N LEU A 337 13.56 3.98 -14.88
CA LEU A 337 14.23 3.03 -15.76
C LEU A 337 15.23 3.73 -16.69
N TYR A 338 14.80 4.79 -17.37
CA TYR A 338 15.67 5.57 -18.27
C TYR A 338 16.94 6.10 -17.59
N THR A 339 16.79 6.59 -16.35
CA THR A 339 17.89 7.25 -15.62
C THR A 339 18.78 6.23 -14.91
N PHE A 340 18.20 5.24 -14.24
CA PHE A 340 18.94 4.36 -13.34
C PHE A 340 19.14 2.94 -13.86
N ALA A 341 18.43 2.45 -14.89
CA ALA A 341 18.64 1.07 -15.32
C ALA A 341 20.09 0.83 -15.78
N ALA A 342 20.71 -0.22 -15.25
CA ALA A 342 22.01 -0.72 -15.68
C ALA A 342 21.95 -1.26 -17.12
N ASP A 343 20.87 -1.94 -17.45
CA ASP A 343 20.57 -2.49 -18.76
C ASP A 343 20.11 -1.38 -19.75
N PRO A 344 20.82 -1.19 -20.88
CA PRO A 344 20.41 -0.24 -21.92
C PRO A 344 19.02 -0.51 -22.52
N GLU A 345 18.58 -1.77 -22.61
CA GLU A 345 17.26 -2.11 -23.16
C GLU A 345 16.15 -1.65 -22.21
N LEU A 346 16.31 -1.87 -20.91
CA LEU A 346 15.39 -1.34 -19.90
C LEU A 346 15.38 0.20 -19.87
N ALA A 347 16.53 0.85 -20.07
CA ALA A 347 16.58 2.30 -20.16
C ALA A 347 15.80 2.83 -21.37
N ALA A 348 15.94 2.18 -22.54
CA ALA A 348 15.18 2.52 -23.75
C ALA A 348 13.67 2.28 -23.58
N TYR A 349 13.29 1.16 -22.95
CA TYR A 349 11.90 0.88 -22.59
C TYR A 349 11.33 1.95 -21.65
N GLY A 350 12.12 2.36 -20.64
CA GLY A 350 11.75 3.47 -19.76
C GLY A 350 11.42 4.75 -20.51
N GLU A 351 12.19 5.08 -21.54
CA GLU A 351 11.92 6.22 -22.41
C GLU A 351 10.63 6.06 -23.22
N GLU A 352 10.40 4.86 -23.79
CA GLU A 352 9.19 4.53 -24.54
C GLU A 352 7.93 4.71 -23.68
N LEU A 353 7.94 4.22 -22.43
CA LEU A 353 6.82 4.39 -21.50
C LEU A 353 6.47 5.86 -21.26
N VAL A 354 7.47 6.74 -21.11
CA VAL A 354 7.23 8.18 -20.95
C VAL A 354 6.65 8.78 -22.23
N ARG A 355 7.14 8.37 -23.41
CA ARG A 355 6.60 8.83 -24.70
C ARG A 355 5.14 8.41 -24.88
N GLU A 356 4.81 7.16 -24.58
CA GLU A 356 3.44 6.64 -24.66
C GLU A 356 2.50 7.37 -23.69
N ALA A 357 2.91 7.57 -22.44
CA ALA A 357 2.12 8.30 -21.46
C ALA A 357 1.88 9.76 -21.90
N ALA A 358 2.90 10.42 -22.48
CA ALA A 358 2.77 11.77 -23.02
C ALA A 358 1.78 11.82 -24.20
N ALA A 359 1.86 10.84 -25.12
CA ALA A 359 0.96 10.71 -26.26
C ALA A 359 -0.49 10.44 -25.82
N ALA A 360 -0.69 9.70 -24.73
CA ALA A 360 -1.98 9.46 -24.09
C ALA A 360 -2.50 10.66 -23.27
N GLY A 361 -1.76 11.78 -23.23
CA GLY A 361 -2.21 13.03 -22.63
C GLY A 361 -1.75 13.28 -21.19
N ASN A 362 -0.84 12.47 -20.64
CA ASN A 362 -0.31 12.69 -19.29
C ASN A 362 0.61 13.93 -19.23
N GLU A 363 0.22 14.94 -18.45
CA GLU A 363 0.97 16.20 -18.36
C GLU A 363 2.34 16.05 -17.69
N ASN A 364 2.49 15.13 -16.74
CA ASN A 364 3.79 14.86 -16.11
C ASN A 364 4.75 14.26 -17.12
N ALA A 365 4.29 13.28 -17.91
CA ALA A 365 5.08 12.66 -18.97
C ALA A 365 5.47 13.66 -20.06
N LYS A 366 4.56 14.54 -20.50
CA LYS A 366 4.89 15.62 -21.46
C LYS A 366 5.97 16.55 -20.93
N ALA A 367 5.87 16.92 -19.66
CA ALA A 367 6.86 17.79 -19.03
C ALA A 367 8.23 17.11 -18.94
N ILE A 368 8.28 15.82 -18.57
CA ILE A 368 9.51 15.03 -18.53
C ILE A 368 10.13 14.87 -19.92
N LEU A 369 9.32 14.48 -20.92
CA LEU A 369 9.77 14.21 -22.29
C LEU A 369 10.43 15.41 -22.97
N ALA A 370 10.10 16.63 -22.55
CA ALA A 370 10.75 17.85 -23.04
C ALA A 370 12.23 17.96 -22.65
N HIS A 371 12.73 17.07 -21.78
CA HIS A 371 14.09 17.05 -21.27
C HIS A 371 14.82 15.71 -21.52
N PHE A 372 14.28 14.86 -22.41
CA PHE A 372 14.91 13.59 -22.82
C PHE A 372 15.96 13.77 -23.92
#